data_AF-A0AAW3DJ29-F1
#
_entry.id   AF-A0AAW3DJ29-F1
#
_cell.length_a   1.000
_cell.length_b   1.000
_cell.length_c   1.000
_cell.angle_alpha   90.00
_cell.angle_beta   90.00
_cell.angle_gamma   90.00
#
_symmetry.space_group_name_H-M   'P 1'
#
loop_
_entity.id
_entity.type
_entity.pdbx_description
1 polymer ?
#
loop_
_entity_poly.entity_id
_entity_poly.type
_entity_poly.pdbx_seq_one_letter_code
_entity_poly.pdbx_strand_id
1 'polypeptide(L)'
;MRRSSTTAGSSGRQSMMALRVQDSNKMGLQTPQTKDRSMFGKLTMSKPTPGTSERKVSFFGKRTSGAGGSRNSQYGVFGTEKIKDPRPLHDKAFIQQCIKQLCEFLVENGYAHNVSMKSLQSPSVKDFLKIFTFIYGFLCPSYELPDSKFEEEIPKVFKELGYPFPLSKSSMYTVGAPHTWPQIVTALVWLIDCVKLYAAMKENAPSFDDGQSWGGETDDGIVHNKLFMDYSVKCYEQFMKGRDTFEELDAEVQSKLKDLFNIDEFQIESLEADNKRLHEEIARLEKEKESEPDRRVTLRNLKSSLQADVQKYQAYLANLESHIVILDQKMEGVNEEVETAGMEVEAMKQENARLQHIFDNQKYSVADIERINHERNELQQTINKLTKELEAEEHQLWNEELKYARNKEAIEIQLAEYHKLARKLKLIPVSAENSKGHDFEIQFNPEAGPNCLVKYRTQIKAPLMEIINQTEEDIRKATQWKMSLEDTLEQVNVMVVEKKNSVKMLKEEAEKLDDLYHQKLK
;
A
#
# COMPACT_ATOMS: atom_id res chain seq x y z
N MET A 1 56.58 -1.74 -21.09
CA MET A 1 56.51 -3.17 -21.51
C MET A 1 55.08 -3.66 -21.27
N ARG A 2 54.41 -4.29 -22.25
CA ARG A 2 54.11 -5.74 -22.32
C ARG A 2 53.63 -6.36 -21.00
N ARG A 3 52.49 -7.06 -20.90
CA ARG A 3 51.35 -7.37 -21.82
C ARG A 3 50.10 -7.63 -20.93
N SER A 4 48.90 -7.12 -21.27
CA SER A 4 47.78 -7.81 -21.99
C SER A 4 47.18 -9.02 -21.23
N SER A 5 45.86 -9.26 -21.17
CA SER A 5 44.68 -8.76 -21.94
C SER A 5 43.38 -9.02 -21.13
N THR A 6 42.38 -8.12 -20.97
CA THR A 6 41.24 -7.74 -21.87
C THR A 6 40.32 -8.91 -22.29
N THR A 7 38.98 -8.85 -22.42
CA THR A 7 37.87 -7.83 -22.31
C THR A 7 36.51 -8.61 -22.35
N ALA A 8 35.26 -8.11 -22.13
CA ALA A 8 34.69 -6.77 -21.86
C ALA A 8 33.70 -6.86 -20.63
N GLY A 9 32.45 -6.35 -20.49
CA GLY A 9 31.45 -5.62 -21.32
C GLY A 9 30.12 -6.40 -21.51
N SER A 10 28.90 -5.82 -21.53
CA SER A 10 28.48 -4.41 -21.29
C SER A 10 26.96 -4.26 -20.94
N SER A 11 26.68 -3.50 -19.87
CA SER A 11 25.64 -2.45 -19.65
C SER A 11 24.22 -2.45 -20.27
N GLY A 12 23.21 -2.27 -19.40
CA GLY A 12 22.02 -1.39 -19.60
C GLY A 12 20.72 -2.02 -20.16
N ARG A 13 19.53 -1.38 -20.05
CA ARG A 13 19.07 -0.25 -19.20
C ARG A 13 17.52 -0.08 -19.32
N GLN A 14 16.83 0.33 -18.25
CA GLN A 14 15.47 0.98 -18.20
C GLN A 14 14.26 0.18 -18.82
N SER A 15 13.14 -0.07 -18.11
CA SER A 15 12.11 0.80 -17.47
C SER A 15 11.02 1.32 -18.43
N MET A 16 9.74 1.03 -18.13
CA MET A 16 8.54 1.91 -18.31
C MET A 16 7.22 1.18 -17.88
N MET A 17 6.20 1.95 -17.48
CA MET A 17 4.80 1.51 -17.26
C MET A 17 3.96 1.68 -18.58
N ALA A 18 2.63 1.49 -18.72
CA ALA A 18 1.50 1.48 -17.77
C ALA A 18 0.17 0.93 -18.38
N LEU A 19 -0.86 0.80 -17.52
CA LEU A 19 -2.32 0.74 -17.83
C LEU A 19 -2.85 -0.58 -18.49
N ARG A 20 -4.12 -1.00 -18.34
CA ARG A 20 -5.32 -0.35 -17.75
C ARG A 20 -6.34 -1.34 -17.09
N VAL A 21 -6.73 -0.99 -15.87
CA VAL A 21 -8.06 -1.07 -15.16
C VAL A 21 -9.27 -1.76 -15.84
N GLN A 22 -10.04 -2.58 -15.08
CA GLN A 22 -11.49 -2.40 -14.69
C GLN A 22 -12.15 -3.70 -14.15
N ASP A 23 -13.11 -3.71 -13.20
CA ASP A 23 -13.54 -2.72 -12.17
C ASP A 23 -14.44 -3.37 -11.07
N SER A 24 -14.75 -2.62 -9.99
CA SER A 24 -15.88 -2.71 -8.99
C SER A 24 -16.55 -4.06 -8.60
N ASN A 25 -16.77 -4.48 -7.33
CA ASN A 25 -17.07 -3.87 -6.02
C ASN A 25 -18.57 -3.56 -5.70
N LYS A 26 -19.16 -4.28 -4.71
CA LYS A 26 -20.26 -3.92 -3.77
C LYS A 26 -20.49 -5.05 -2.76
N MET A 27 -20.30 -4.87 -1.44
CA MET A 27 -21.26 -4.42 -0.40
C MET A 27 -22.53 -5.31 -0.21
N GLY A 28 -22.91 -5.78 0.99
CA GLY A 28 -22.22 -5.74 2.30
C GLY A 28 -23.11 -6.08 3.53
N LEU A 29 -22.46 -6.32 4.69
CA LEU A 29 -22.90 -6.16 6.09
C LEU A 29 -24.16 -6.85 6.72
N GLN A 30 -23.95 -7.25 7.99
CA GLN A 30 -24.90 -7.41 9.13
C GLN A 30 -25.68 -8.73 9.40
N THR A 31 -25.62 -9.11 10.68
CA THR A 31 -26.39 -10.09 11.49
C THR A 31 -27.57 -9.34 12.22
N PRO A 32 -28.46 -9.92 13.09
CA PRO A 32 -28.34 -11.17 13.89
C PRO A 32 -29.63 -11.98 14.25
N GLN A 33 -29.43 -13.02 15.09
CA GLN A 33 -30.30 -13.56 16.18
C GLN A 33 -31.66 -14.29 15.93
N THR A 34 -31.66 -15.57 16.36
CA THR A 34 -32.70 -16.32 17.14
C THR A 34 -34.21 -16.21 16.83
N LYS A 35 -34.86 -17.38 16.57
CA LYS A 35 -35.70 -18.07 17.60
C LYS A 35 -36.25 -19.47 17.20
N ASP A 36 -36.19 -20.37 18.19
CA ASP A 36 -37.19 -21.38 18.62
C ASP A 36 -37.92 -22.40 17.70
N ARG A 37 -37.92 -23.65 18.22
CA ARG A 37 -39.06 -24.62 18.36
C ARG A 37 -39.34 -25.73 17.31
N SER A 38 -38.81 -26.92 17.63
CA SER A 38 -39.46 -28.25 17.66
C SER A 38 -40.35 -28.77 16.50
N MET A 39 -39.97 -29.91 15.89
CA MET A 39 -40.52 -31.24 16.22
C MET A 39 -39.93 -32.43 15.41
N PHE A 40 -39.93 -33.61 16.04
CA PHE A 40 -39.97 -35.01 15.54
C PHE A 40 -39.40 -35.42 14.15
N GLY A 41 -38.61 -36.50 14.15
CA GLY A 41 -38.24 -37.24 12.93
C GLY A 41 -37.28 -38.43 13.16
N LYS A 42 -37.74 -39.52 13.81
CA LYS A 42 -36.95 -40.77 13.90
C LYS A 42 -37.07 -41.59 12.62
N LEU A 43 -35.96 -42.20 12.18
CA LEU A 43 -35.96 -43.38 11.32
C LEU A 43 -35.28 -44.55 12.05
N THR A 44 -35.76 -45.76 11.80
CA THR A 44 -35.35 -46.99 12.50
C THR A 44 -34.71 -48.00 11.55
N MET A 45 -33.77 -48.79 12.07
CA MET A 45 -33.14 -49.90 11.34
C MET A 45 -34.16 -50.98 10.90
N SER A 46 -33.90 -51.59 9.75
CA SER A 46 -34.71 -52.65 9.15
C SER A 46 -34.34 -54.05 9.65
N LYS A 47 -35.35 -54.92 9.82
CA LYS A 47 -35.21 -56.36 10.08
C LYS A 47 -36.15 -57.16 9.15
N PRO A 48 -35.68 -58.23 8.47
CA PRO A 48 -36.56 -59.13 7.70
C PRO A 48 -37.46 -60.04 8.55
N THR A 49 -38.53 -60.53 7.94
CA THR A 49 -39.71 -61.16 8.57
C THR A 49 -39.81 -62.70 8.39
N PRO A 50 -40.72 -63.38 9.11
CA PRO A 50 -40.91 -64.84 9.06
C PRO A 50 -42.18 -65.28 8.29
N GLY A 51 -42.48 -66.58 8.32
CA GLY A 51 -43.80 -67.20 8.08
C GLY A 51 -43.96 -68.46 8.97
N THR A 52 -45.14 -69.05 9.21
CA THR A 52 -46.52 -68.79 8.71
C THR A 52 -47.59 -69.29 9.69
N SER A 53 -48.77 -68.61 9.74
CA SER A 53 -50.18 -69.11 9.69
C SER A 53 -50.54 -70.54 10.16
N GLU A 54 -51.68 -70.89 10.80
CA GLU A 54 -53.09 -70.39 10.94
C GLU A 54 -53.62 -70.75 12.37
N ARG A 55 -54.87 -70.55 12.85
CA ARG A 55 -55.94 -69.50 12.80
C ARG A 55 -57.18 -70.04 13.59
N LYS A 56 -58.13 -69.17 14.01
CA LYS A 56 -59.47 -69.45 14.62
C LYS A 56 -59.46 -69.89 16.10
N VAL A 57 -60.41 -69.55 16.99
CA VAL A 57 -61.52 -68.55 17.00
C VAL A 57 -61.77 -68.08 18.45
N SER A 58 -62.50 -66.97 18.64
CA SER A 58 -62.87 -66.37 19.94
C SER A 58 -64.23 -66.85 20.49
N PHE A 59 -64.48 -66.66 21.79
CA PHE A 59 -65.80 -66.25 22.35
C PHE A 59 -65.67 -65.63 23.77
N PHE A 60 -66.78 -65.17 24.34
CA PHE A 60 -66.95 -64.34 25.56
C PHE A 60 -66.59 -65.10 26.88
N GLY A 61 -66.43 -64.51 28.08
CA GLY A 61 -66.41 -63.10 28.53
C GLY A 61 -66.83 -62.92 30.02
N LYS A 62 -66.37 -61.82 30.67
CA LYS A 62 -66.69 -61.32 32.05
C LYS A 62 -66.29 -62.16 33.30
N ARG A 63 -65.47 -61.50 34.15
CA ARG A 63 -65.50 -61.39 35.64
C ARG A 63 -65.96 -62.58 36.52
N THR A 64 -65.07 -63.01 37.44
CA THR A 64 -65.31 -62.99 38.91
C THR A 64 -63.98 -63.00 39.68
N SER A 65 -64.05 -62.67 40.98
CA SER A 65 -62.98 -62.75 41.98
C SER A 65 -62.52 -64.18 42.29
N GLY A 66 -61.24 -64.35 42.64
CA GLY A 66 -60.70 -65.58 43.25
C GLY A 66 -59.25 -65.41 43.69
N ALA A 67 -58.89 -65.92 44.88
CA ALA A 67 -57.50 -65.89 45.37
C ALA A 67 -56.65 -66.96 44.67
N GLY A 68 -55.39 -66.65 44.38
CA GLY A 68 -54.52 -67.55 43.61
C GLY A 68 -53.11 -67.00 43.36
N GLY A 69 -52.45 -66.47 44.38
CA GLY A 69 -51.06 -66.02 44.26
C GLY A 69 -50.13 -67.20 43.99
N SER A 70 -49.59 -67.30 42.78
CA SER A 70 -48.70 -68.38 42.34
C SER A 70 -47.37 -68.35 43.10
N ARG A 71 -47.28 -69.05 44.23
CA ARG A 71 -46.01 -69.30 44.93
C ARG A 71 -45.11 -70.15 44.05
N ASN A 72 -44.09 -69.52 43.47
CA ASN A 72 -43.05 -70.22 42.73
C ASN A 72 -42.17 -71.02 43.71
N SER A 73 -42.47 -72.30 43.87
CA SER A 73 -41.69 -73.24 44.67
C SER A 73 -41.44 -74.52 43.88
N GLN A 74 -40.40 -74.47 43.04
CA GLN A 74 -39.69 -75.69 42.65
C GLN A 74 -39.07 -76.32 43.91
N TYR A 75 -38.86 -77.64 43.88
CA TYR A 75 -38.64 -78.55 45.03
C TYR A 75 -39.91 -78.88 45.83
N GLY A 76 -40.33 -80.16 45.80
CA GLY A 76 -41.42 -80.65 46.65
C GLY A 76 -42.33 -81.76 46.12
N VAL A 77 -42.10 -82.34 44.94
CA VAL A 77 -42.93 -83.45 44.41
C VAL A 77 -42.07 -84.59 43.86
N PHE A 78 -41.66 -85.51 44.73
CA PHE A 78 -41.36 -86.88 44.33
C PHE A 78 -42.63 -87.72 44.52
N GLY A 79 -42.94 -88.58 43.53
CA GLY A 79 -44.13 -89.42 43.57
C GLY A 79 -44.08 -90.45 44.70
N THR A 80 -45.23 -90.75 45.30
CA THR A 80 -45.35 -91.74 46.39
C THR A 80 -45.35 -93.18 45.86
N GLU A 81 -44.37 -93.52 45.03
CA GLU A 81 -43.95 -94.92 44.91
C GLU A 81 -43.34 -95.33 46.24
N LYS A 82 -43.76 -96.47 46.77
CA LYS A 82 -43.20 -97.00 48.02
C LYS A 82 -41.79 -97.51 47.74
N ILE A 83 -40.78 -96.66 47.94
CA ILE A 83 -39.37 -97.02 47.82
C ILE A 83 -39.14 -98.30 48.62
N LYS A 84 -38.88 -99.39 47.91
CA LYS A 84 -38.57 -100.69 48.52
C LYS A 84 -37.18 -100.59 49.13
N ASP A 85 -37.02 -101.07 50.37
CA ASP A 85 -35.71 -101.12 51.02
C ASP A 85 -34.72 -101.92 50.15
N PRO A 86 -33.62 -101.31 49.66
CA PRO A 86 -32.63 -101.99 48.85
C PRO A 86 -31.71 -102.90 49.69
N ARG A 87 -31.74 -102.77 51.03
CA ARG A 87 -30.91 -103.54 51.94
C ARG A 87 -31.49 -104.95 52.09
N PRO A 88 -30.68 -106.03 52.01
CA PRO A 88 -31.18 -107.40 52.03
C PRO A 88 -31.54 -107.85 53.47
N LEU A 89 -32.63 -107.31 54.04
CA LEU A 89 -33.06 -107.57 55.43
C LEU A 89 -33.36 -109.04 55.76
N HIS A 90 -33.49 -109.90 54.74
CA HIS A 90 -33.69 -111.34 54.89
C HIS A 90 -32.40 -112.16 54.78
N ASP A 91 -31.29 -111.56 54.35
CA ASP A 91 -30.00 -112.23 54.36
C ASP A 91 -29.38 -112.22 55.77
N LYS A 92 -29.04 -113.41 56.25
CA LYS A 92 -28.39 -113.57 57.56
C LYS A 92 -26.97 -113.00 57.56
N ALA A 93 -26.23 -113.05 56.45
CA ALA A 93 -24.86 -112.55 56.41
C ALA A 93 -24.83 -111.01 56.56
N PHE A 94 -25.66 -110.30 55.78
CA PHE A 94 -25.85 -108.85 55.90
C PHE A 94 -26.30 -108.42 57.31
N ILE A 95 -27.24 -109.13 57.93
CA ILE A 95 -27.68 -108.79 59.30
C ILE A 95 -26.59 -109.07 60.34
N GLN A 96 -25.77 -110.13 60.20
CA GLN A 96 -24.58 -110.30 61.05
C GLN A 96 -23.54 -109.19 60.83
N GLN A 97 -23.37 -108.70 59.61
CA GLN A 97 -22.49 -107.55 59.32
C GLN A 97 -23.00 -106.26 59.99
N CYS A 98 -24.32 -106.02 59.99
CA CYS A 98 -24.92 -104.88 60.68
C CYS A 98 -24.78 -104.98 62.21
N ILE A 99 -24.99 -106.17 62.79
CA ILE A 99 -24.73 -106.45 64.21
C ILE A 99 -23.24 -106.23 64.54
N LYS A 100 -22.33 -106.60 63.64
CA LYS A 100 -20.89 -106.39 63.78
C LYS A 100 -20.54 -104.90 63.80
N GLN A 101 -20.98 -104.12 62.81
CA GLN A 101 -20.74 -102.68 62.75
C GLN A 101 -21.30 -101.93 63.96
N LEU A 102 -22.49 -102.33 64.44
CA LEU A 102 -23.06 -101.82 65.68
C LEU A 102 -22.18 -102.15 66.90
N CYS A 103 -21.67 -103.38 66.99
CA CYS A 103 -20.79 -103.79 68.09
C CYS A 103 -19.45 -103.05 68.07
N GLU A 104 -18.83 -102.89 66.90
CA GLU A 104 -17.57 -102.17 66.70
C GLU A 104 -17.73 -100.69 67.10
N PHE A 105 -18.72 -99.98 66.53
CA PHE A 105 -18.98 -98.57 66.84
C PHE A 105 -19.21 -98.31 68.34
N LEU A 106 -20.00 -99.17 69.02
CA LEU A 106 -20.27 -99.03 70.45
C LEU A 106 -18.99 -99.21 71.30
N VAL A 107 -18.10 -100.14 70.93
CA VAL A 107 -16.84 -100.36 71.64
C VAL A 107 -15.83 -99.23 71.36
N GLU A 108 -15.67 -98.84 70.10
CA GLU A 108 -14.75 -97.77 69.67
C GLU A 108 -15.07 -96.42 70.31
N ASN A 109 -16.36 -96.11 70.50
CA ASN A 109 -16.81 -94.84 71.07
C ASN A 109 -17.05 -94.89 72.60
N GLY A 110 -16.63 -95.97 73.28
CA GLY A 110 -16.63 -96.04 74.74
C GLY A 110 -18.00 -96.24 75.41
N TYR A 111 -18.90 -97.01 74.79
CA TYR A 111 -20.22 -97.30 75.36
C TYR A 111 -20.12 -97.96 76.74
N ALA A 112 -20.79 -97.37 77.74
CA ALA A 112 -20.64 -97.71 79.17
C ALA A 112 -21.20 -99.07 79.61
N HIS A 113 -21.60 -99.95 78.68
CA HIS A 113 -22.14 -101.27 78.96
C HIS A 113 -21.50 -102.34 78.07
N ASN A 114 -21.16 -103.49 78.67
CA ASN A 114 -20.53 -104.61 77.98
C ASN A 114 -21.43 -105.17 76.85
N VAL A 115 -21.06 -104.87 75.60
CA VAL A 115 -21.71 -105.40 74.39
C VAL A 115 -20.88 -106.51 73.76
N SER A 116 -21.55 -107.37 73.01
CA SER A 116 -20.92 -108.47 72.29
C SER A 116 -21.76 -108.88 71.09
N MET A 117 -21.12 -109.54 70.11
CA MET A 117 -21.81 -110.17 68.99
C MET A 117 -22.92 -111.15 69.41
N LYS A 118 -22.91 -111.67 70.66
CA LYS A 118 -23.94 -112.58 71.18
C LYS A 118 -25.12 -111.83 71.82
N SER A 119 -24.86 -110.78 72.60
CA SER A 119 -25.94 -109.98 73.23
C SER A 119 -26.71 -109.13 72.22
N LEU A 120 -26.07 -108.73 71.12
CA LEU A 120 -26.70 -107.97 70.02
C LEU A 120 -27.43 -108.85 68.98
N GLN A 121 -27.62 -110.17 69.22
CA GLN A 121 -28.47 -111.02 68.36
C GLN A 121 -29.97 -110.80 68.60
N SER A 122 -30.35 -110.47 69.84
CA SER A 122 -31.73 -110.30 70.27
C SER A 122 -31.77 -109.44 71.57
N PRO A 123 -31.41 -108.14 71.50
CA PRO A 123 -31.34 -107.28 72.67
C PRO A 123 -32.71 -107.04 73.30
N SER A 124 -32.76 -106.74 74.60
CA SER A 124 -34.01 -106.32 75.23
C SER A 124 -34.40 -104.90 74.79
N VAL A 125 -35.66 -104.52 74.99
CA VAL A 125 -36.11 -103.13 74.76
C VAL A 125 -35.26 -102.15 75.55
N LYS A 126 -34.89 -102.46 76.81
CA LYS A 126 -34.05 -101.58 77.64
C LYS A 126 -32.64 -101.40 77.07
N ASP A 127 -32.06 -102.45 76.48
CA ASP A 127 -30.72 -102.37 75.88
C ASP A 127 -30.77 -101.60 74.56
N PHE A 128 -31.80 -101.82 73.74
CA PHE A 128 -32.06 -101.04 72.53
C PHE A 128 -32.21 -99.53 72.84
N LEU A 129 -33.00 -99.17 73.85
CA LEU A 129 -33.19 -97.77 74.24
C LEU A 129 -31.86 -97.10 74.63
N LYS A 130 -31.02 -97.78 75.40
CA LYS A 130 -29.69 -97.29 75.79
C LYS A 130 -28.74 -97.16 74.59
N ILE A 131 -28.74 -98.14 73.69
CA ILE A 131 -27.95 -98.12 72.44
C ILE A 131 -28.39 -96.96 71.54
N PHE A 132 -29.70 -96.77 71.36
CA PHE A 132 -30.26 -95.67 70.57
C PHE A 132 -29.87 -94.31 71.17
N THR A 133 -30.11 -94.10 72.47
CA THR A 133 -29.78 -92.83 73.15
C THR A 133 -28.28 -92.53 73.07
N PHE A 134 -27.41 -93.53 73.24
CA PHE A 134 -25.97 -93.35 73.08
C PHE A 134 -25.57 -92.92 71.67
N ILE A 135 -26.05 -93.61 70.62
CA ILE A 135 -25.72 -93.26 69.23
C ILE A 135 -26.31 -91.89 68.86
N TYR A 136 -27.54 -91.59 69.27
CA TYR A 136 -28.19 -90.31 68.96
C TYR A 136 -27.58 -89.12 69.71
N GLY A 137 -26.99 -89.35 70.89
CA GLY A 137 -26.25 -88.32 71.65
C GLY A 137 -25.07 -87.69 70.89
N PHE A 138 -24.50 -88.38 69.89
CA PHE A 138 -23.47 -87.80 69.00
C PHE A 138 -24.03 -86.77 68.01
N LEU A 139 -25.33 -86.84 67.69
CA LEU A 139 -26.03 -85.82 66.88
C LEU A 139 -26.64 -84.72 67.77
N CYS A 140 -27.21 -85.10 68.91
CA CYS A 140 -27.85 -84.18 69.85
C CYS A 140 -27.34 -84.40 71.29
N PRO A 141 -26.27 -83.71 71.72
CA PRO A 141 -25.68 -83.89 73.06
C PRO A 141 -26.59 -83.54 74.24
N SER A 142 -27.70 -82.82 73.98
CA SER A 142 -28.73 -82.45 74.96
C SER A 142 -30.00 -83.31 74.85
N TYR A 143 -29.94 -84.47 74.19
CA TYR A 143 -31.09 -85.37 74.08
C TYR A 143 -31.24 -86.27 75.31
N GLU A 144 -32.36 -86.12 76.00
CA GLU A 144 -32.84 -87.07 77.01
C GLU A 144 -34.01 -87.87 76.42
N LEU A 145 -33.97 -89.20 76.57
CA LEU A 145 -35.05 -90.08 76.14
C LEU A 145 -36.26 -89.91 77.09
N PRO A 146 -37.46 -89.55 76.60
CA PRO A 146 -38.61 -89.34 77.48
C PRO A 146 -39.03 -90.59 78.27
N ASP A 147 -39.35 -90.41 79.56
CA ASP A 147 -39.80 -91.46 80.50
C ASP A 147 -41.06 -92.22 80.05
N SER A 148 -41.79 -91.71 79.06
CA SER A 148 -42.96 -92.35 78.47
C SER A 148 -43.00 -92.14 76.95
N LYS A 149 -43.73 -93.00 76.24
CA LYS A 149 -43.96 -92.92 74.78
C LYS A 149 -42.70 -93.06 73.90
N PHE A 150 -41.65 -93.74 74.37
CA PHE A 150 -40.47 -94.06 73.55
C PHE A 150 -40.83 -94.72 72.20
N GLU A 151 -41.95 -95.47 72.17
CA GLU A 151 -42.45 -96.15 70.98
C GLU A 151 -43.11 -95.24 69.93
N GLU A 152 -43.40 -93.98 70.30
CA GLU A 152 -43.86 -92.92 69.39
C GLU A 152 -42.69 -91.99 69.04
N GLU A 153 -41.85 -91.65 70.02
CA GLU A 153 -40.75 -90.70 69.87
C GLU A 153 -39.57 -91.27 69.05
N ILE A 154 -39.19 -92.54 69.19
CA ILE A 154 -38.07 -93.09 68.40
C ILE A 154 -38.39 -93.15 66.89
N PRO A 155 -39.55 -93.68 66.44
CA PRO A 155 -39.94 -93.59 65.03
C PRO A 155 -40.05 -92.15 64.50
N LYS A 156 -40.42 -91.20 65.37
CA LYS A 156 -40.45 -89.76 65.05
C LYS A 156 -39.04 -89.19 64.85
N VAL A 157 -38.09 -89.43 65.74
CA VAL A 157 -36.68 -89.00 65.58
C VAL A 157 -36.08 -89.56 64.29
N PHE A 158 -36.27 -90.86 64.00
CA PHE A 158 -35.82 -91.44 62.73
C PHE A 158 -36.44 -90.73 61.51
N LYS A 159 -37.73 -90.41 61.56
CA LYS A 159 -38.42 -89.67 60.48
C LYS A 159 -37.91 -88.22 60.35
N GLU A 160 -37.65 -87.53 61.45
CA GLU A 160 -37.14 -86.15 61.48
C GLU A 160 -35.69 -86.06 60.97
N LEU A 161 -34.87 -87.10 61.21
CA LEU A 161 -33.56 -87.29 60.58
C LEU A 161 -33.63 -87.72 59.10
N GLY A 162 -34.83 -87.90 58.53
CA GLY A 162 -35.02 -88.26 57.12
C GLY A 162 -34.88 -89.76 56.80
N TYR A 163 -34.99 -90.66 57.79
CA TYR A 163 -34.93 -92.11 57.55
C TYR A 163 -36.05 -92.58 56.60
N PRO A 164 -35.74 -93.17 55.43
CA PRO A 164 -36.74 -93.43 54.39
C PRO A 164 -37.70 -94.60 54.68
N PHE A 165 -37.48 -95.39 55.74
CA PHE A 165 -38.25 -96.61 56.00
C PHE A 165 -38.99 -96.52 57.35
N PRO A 166 -40.34 -96.49 57.39
CA PRO A 166 -41.07 -96.25 58.62
C PRO A 166 -40.93 -97.40 59.63
N LEU A 167 -40.52 -97.06 60.85
CA LEU A 167 -40.55 -97.96 61.99
C LEU A 167 -41.95 -97.95 62.63
N SER A 168 -42.50 -99.12 62.96
CA SER A 168 -43.84 -99.21 63.56
C SER A 168 -43.80 -99.11 65.08
N LYS A 169 -44.84 -98.55 65.71
CA LYS A 169 -45.02 -98.54 67.17
C LYS A 169 -44.96 -99.96 67.76
N SER A 170 -45.52 -100.95 67.06
CA SER A 170 -45.38 -102.38 67.41
C SER A 170 -43.92 -102.86 67.39
N SER A 171 -43.11 -102.44 66.42
CA SER A 171 -41.69 -102.82 66.32
C SER A 171 -40.88 -102.38 67.54
N MET A 172 -41.25 -101.26 68.17
CA MET A 172 -40.56 -100.70 69.35
C MET A 172 -40.80 -101.51 70.63
N TYR A 173 -41.94 -102.19 70.76
CA TYR A 173 -42.19 -103.10 71.88
C TYR A 173 -41.50 -104.47 71.70
N THR A 174 -41.16 -104.87 70.47
CA THR A 174 -40.60 -106.19 70.14
C THR A 174 -39.27 -106.13 69.40
N VAL A 175 -38.44 -105.13 69.67
CA VAL A 175 -37.20 -104.83 68.89
C VAL A 175 -36.28 -106.04 68.70
N GLY A 176 -36.07 -106.86 69.73
CA GLY A 176 -35.21 -108.04 69.67
C GLY A 176 -35.84 -109.31 69.05
N ALA A 177 -37.09 -109.24 68.54
CA ALA A 177 -37.76 -110.39 67.96
C ALA A 177 -37.15 -110.77 66.59
N PRO A 178 -37.07 -112.06 66.20
CA PRO A 178 -36.33 -112.51 65.01
C PRO A 178 -36.75 -111.88 63.67
N HIS A 179 -38.01 -111.44 63.54
CA HIS A 179 -38.52 -110.76 62.35
C HIS A 179 -38.50 -109.23 62.44
N THR A 180 -38.24 -108.67 63.63
CA THR A 180 -38.21 -107.22 63.89
C THR A 180 -36.77 -106.69 63.94
N TRP A 181 -35.88 -107.40 64.64
CA TRP A 181 -34.49 -106.99 64.85
C TRP A 181 -33.72 -106.66 63.55
N PRO A 182 -33.89 -107.39 62.41
CA PRO A 182 -33.29 -107.01 61.14
C PRO A 182 -33.61 -105.57 60.66
N GLN A 183 -34.84 -105.09 60.90
CA GLN A 183 -35.23 -103.71 60.56
C GLN A 183 -34.63 -102.70 61.55
N ILE A 184 -34.52 -103.07 62.83
CA ILE A 184 -34.03 -102.18 63.89
C ILE A 184 -32.52 -102.02 63.84
N VAL A 185 -31.75 -103.11 63.70
CA VAL A 185 -30.28 -103.04 63.63
C VAL A 185 -29.81 -102.28 62.38
N THR A 186 -30.54 -102.40 61.27
CA THR A 186 -30.24 -101.63 60.04
C THR A 186 -30.70 -100.17 60.13
N ALA A 187 -31.64 -99.83 61.00
CA ALA A 187 -31.91 -98.43 61.37
C ALA A 187 -30.78 -97.86 62.25
N LEU A 188 -30.29 -98.62 63.23
CA LEU A 188 -29.18 -98.20 64.08
C LEU A 188 -27.86 -98.03 63.30
N VAL A 189 -27.56 -98.91 62.34
CA VAL A 189 -26.38 -98.77 61.46
C VAL A 189 -26.52 -97.52 60.56
N TRP A 190 -27.71 -97.26 60.01
CA TRP A 190 -27.94 -96.01 59.27
C TRP A 190 -27.75 -94.77 60.16
N LEU A 191 -28.18 -94.82 61.43
CA LEU A 191 -27.97 -93.72 62.39
C LEU A 191 -26.47 -93.53 62.72
N ILE A 192 -25.70 -94.62 62.81
CA ILE A 192 -24.23 -94.59 62.94
C ILE A 192 -23.60 -93.93 61.70
N ASP A 193 -24.09 -94.21 60.50
CA ASP A 193 -23.58 -93.57 59.28
C ASP A 193 -23.96 -92.08 59.20
N CYS A 194 -25.12 -91.67 59.74
CA CYS A 194 -25.44 -90.26 59.97
C CYS A 194 -24.47 -89.58 60.96
N VAL A 195 -24.08 -90.27 62.04
CA VAL A 195 -23.06 -89.75 62.99
C VAL A 195 -21.71 -89.57 62.31
N LYS A 196 -21.24 -90.55 61.53
CA LYS A 196 -19.99 -90.43 60.74
C LYS A 196 -20.04 -89.26 59.76
N LEU A 197 -21.16 -89.10 59.05
CA LEU A 197 -21.34 -88.00 58.09
C LEU A 197 -21.32 -86.63 58.79
N TYR A 198 -21.99 -86.50 59.93
CA TYR A 198 -21.99 -85.28 60.75
C TYR A 198 -20.61 -84.94 61.29
N ALA A 199 -19.85 -85.94 61.78
CA ALA A 199 -18.47 -85.75 62.21
C ALA A 199 -17.57 -85.27 61.05
N ALA A 200 -17.64 -85.93 59.89
CA ALA A 200 -16.89 -85.55 58.71
C ALA A 200 -17.24 -84.14 58.19
N MET A 201 -18.52 -83.74 58.26
CA MET A 201 -18.98 -82.38 57.93
C MET A 201 -18.48 -81.32 58.93
N LYS A 202 -18.28 -81.69 60.20
CA LYS A 202 -17.75 -80.80 61.24
C LYS A 202 -16.24 -80.61 61.13
N GLU A 203 -15.51 -81.67 60.80
CA GLU A 203 -14.04 -81.61 60.57
C GLU A 203 -13.70 -80.93 59.23
N ASN A 204 -14.47 -81.22 58.17
CA ASN A 204 -14.31 -80.64 56.84
C ASN A 204 -15.35 -79.55 56.58
N ALA A 205 -15.69 -78.76 57.61
CA ALA A 205 -16.57 -77.61 57.46
C ALA A 205 -15.92 -76.65 56.44
N PRO A 206 -16.55 -76.39 55.28
CA PRO A 206 -15.93 -75.57 54.25
C PRO A 206 -15.79 -74.15 54.79
N SER A 207 -14.55 -73.69 54.97
CA SER A 207 -14.27 -72.32 55.41
C SER A 207 -14.92 -71.36 54.42
N PHE A 208 -15.83 -70.52 54.90
CA PHE A 208 -16.76 -69.71 54.10
C PHE A 208 -16.08 -68.50 53.42
N ASP A 209 -14.78 -68.63 53.15
CA ASP A 209 -13.79 -67.58 53.41
C ASP A 209 -12.63 -67.58 52.41
N ASP A 210 -12.20 -68.77 51.95
CA ASP A 210 -11.00 -68.92 51.09
C ASP A 210 -11.26 -68.57 49.60
N GLY A 211 -12.52 -68.33 49.24
CA GLY A 211 -12.95 -67.99 47.87
C GLY A 211 -13.42 -66.54 47.67
N GLN A 212 -13.70 -65.80 48.76
CA GLN A 212 -14.04 -64.38 48.64
C GLN A 212 -12.76 -63.55 48.73
N SER A 213 -12.30 -63.08 47.57
CA SER A 213 -11.36 -61.97 47.50
C SER A 213 -11.85 -60.82 48.39
N TRP A 214 -10.93 -60.08 49.02
CA TRP A 214 -11.19 -59.02 50.00
C TRP A 214 -11.83 -57.75 49.40
N GLY A 215 -12.69 -57.89 48.39
CA GLY A 215 -13.39 -56.82 47.67
C GLY A 215 -14.80 -57.22 47.22
N GLY A 216 -15.43 -58.21 47.86
CA GLY A 216 -16.87 -58.43 47.75
C GLY A 216 -17.64 -57.38 48.56
N GLU A 217 -18.31 -56.47 47.86
CA GLU A 217 -19.33 -55.57 48.43
C GLU A 217 -20.64 -56.36 48.61
N THR A 218 -21.32 -56.19 49.75
CA THR A 218 -22.66 -56.76 49.95
C THR A 218 -23.74 -55.97 49.22
N ASP A 219 -24.95 -56.53 49.08
CA ASP A 219 -26.12 -55.82 48.52
C ASP A 219 -26.47 -54.55 49.34
N ASP A 220 -26.08 -54.52 50.62
CA ASP A 220 -26.20 -53.38 51.55
C ASP A 220 -25.01 -52.38 51.48
N GLY A 221 -24.05 -52.55 50.57
CA GLY A 221 -22.89 -51.67 50.38
C GLY A 221 -21.72 -51.87 51.35
N ILE A 222 -21.65 -53.00 52.07
CA ILE A 222 -20.57 -53.26 53.04
C ILE A 222 -19.36 -53.84 52.31
N VAL A 223 -18.34 -53.00 52.12
CA VAL A 223 -17.01 -53.42 51.63
C VAL A 223 -16.23 -54.10 52.76
N HIS A 224 -15.43 -55.11 52.43
CA HIS A 224 -14.67 -55.92 53.40
C HIS A 224 -15.54 -56.58 54.49
N ASN A 225 -16.71 -57.10 54.12
CA ASN A 225 -17.72 -57.69 55.03
C ASN A 225 -17.14 -58.64 56.12
N LYS A 226 -16.08 -59.40 55.84
CA LYS A 226 -15.38 -60.23 56.84
C LYS A 226 -14.87 -59.43 58.05
N LEU A 227 -14.26 -58.27 57.82
CA LEU A 227 -13.75 -57.39 58.87
C LEU A 227 -14.91 -56.76 59.66
N PHE A 228 -15.97 -56.36 58.97
CA PHE A 228 -17.20 -55.87 59.59
C PHE A 228 -17.87 -56.94 60.47
N MET A 229 -17.90 -58.21 60.04
CA MET A 229 -18.48 -59.32 60.79
C MET A 229 -17.61 -59.73 62.00
N ASP A 230 -16.27 -59.77 61.86
CA ASP A 230 -15.33 -59.97 62.99
C ASP A 230 -15.57 -58.94 64.09
N TYR A 231 -15.60 -57.65 63.71
CA TYR A 231 -15.93 -56.55 64.62
C TYR A 231 -17.33 -56.68 65.22
N SER A 232 -18.36 -56.89 64.39
CA SER A 232 -19.76 -56.95 64.84
C SER A 232 -20.00 -58.09 65.83
N VAL A 233 -19.41 -59.27 65.61
CA VAL A 233 -19.50 -60.40 66.54
C VAL A 233 -18.78 -60.09 67.86
N LYS A 234 -17.57 -59.50 67.81
CA LYS A 234 -16.84 -59.08 69.02
C LYS A 234 -17.60 -58.03 69.83
N CYS A 235 -18.12 -56.99 69.18
CA CYS A 235 -18.92 -55.95 69.83
C CYS A 235 -20.21 -56.55 70.42
N TYR A 236 -20.92 -57.40 69.70
CA TYR A 236 -22.13 -58.07 70.20
C TYR A 236 -21.85 -59.01 71.37
N GLU A 237 -20.70 -59.71 71.37
CA GLU A 237 -20.24 -60.49 72.53
C GLU A 237 -19.97 -59.62 73.76
N GLN A 238 -19.35 -58.44 73.60
CA GLN A 238 -19.09 -57.52 74.71
C GLN A 238 -20.37 -56.83 75.20
N PHE A 239 -21.30 -56.51 74.29
CA PHE A 239 -22.65 -56.03 74.59
C PHE A 239 -23.45 -57.06 75.41
N MET A 240 -23.41 -58.34 75.01
CA MET A 240 -24.01 -59.45 75.79
C MET A 240 -23.35 -59.69 77.16
N LYS A 241 -22.14 -59.15 77.38
CA LYS A 241 -21.44 -59.12 78.68
C LYS A 241 -21.68 -57.81 79.45
N GLY A 242 -22.50 -56.90 78.93
CA GLY A 242 -22.90 -55.65 79.58
C GLY A 242 -21.98 -54.45 79.35
N ARG A 243 -21.09 -54.48 78.35
CA ARG A 243 -20.36 -53.27 77.89
C ARG A 243 -21.21 -52.46 76.90
N ASP A 244 -21.10 -51.14 76.99
CA ASP A 244 -21.78 -50.18 76.09
C ASP A 244 -20.78 -49.33 75.28
N THR A 245 -19.48 -49.60 75.42
CA THR A 245 -18.39 -48.95 74.67
C THR A 245 -17.37 -49.99 74.17
N PHE A 246 -16.71 -49.69 73.05
CA PHE A 246 -15.96 -50.65 72.24
C PHE A 246 -14.60 -50.11 71.75
N GLU A 247 -14.02 -49.12 72.43
CA GLU A 247 -12.83 -48.38 71.99
C GLU A 247 -11.61 -49.29 71.68
N GLU A 248 -11.47 -50.39 72.43
CA GLU A 248 -10.46 -51.44 72.20
C GLU A 248 -10.61 -52.11 70.81
N LEU A 249 -11.86 -52.34 70.39
CA LEU A 249 -12.23 -52.97 69.12
C LEU A 249 -12.23 -51.96 67.96
N ASP A 250 -12.63 -50.72 68.24
CA ASP A 250 -12.53 -49.61 67.29
C ASP A 250 -11.06 -49.38 66.90
N ALA A 251 -10.14 -49.41 67.87
CA ALA A 251 -8.71 -49.33 67.63
C ALA A 251 -8.17 -50.56 66.88
N GLU A 252 -8.64 -51.78 67.19
CA GLU A 252 -8.29 -53.01 66.45
C GLU A 252 -8.66 -52.88 64.95
N VAL A 253 -9.87 -52.38 64.66
CA VAL A 253 -10.34 -52.17 63.28
C VAL A 253 -9.62 -51.01 62.61
N GLN A 254 -9.41 -49.88 63.29
CA GLN A 254 -8.67 -48.74 62.72
C GLN A 254 -7.23 -49.13 62.34
N SER A 255 -6.54 -49.96 63.14
CA SER A 255 -5.23 -50.51 62.76
C SER A 255 -5.32 -51.37 61.50
N LYS A 256 -6.23 -52.35 61.46
CA LYS A 256 -6.45 -53.21 60.28
C LYS A 256 -6.81 -52.41 59.02
N LEU A 257 -7.56 -51.31 59.16
CA LEU A 257 -7.90 -50.42 58.03
C LEU A 257 -6.69 -49.58 57.59
N LYS A 258 -5.87 -49.08 58.51
CA LYS A 258 -4.60 -48.41 58.16
C LYS A 258 -3.67 -49.36 57.39
N ASP A 259 -3.53 -50.60 57.85
CA ASP A 259 -2.75 -51.65 57.17
C ASP A 259 -3.33 -51.97 55.78
N LEU A 260 -4.65 -52.20 55.68
CA LEU A 260 -5.36 -52.61 54.47
C LEU A 260 -5.34 -51.55 53.35
N PHE A 261 -5.38 -50.27 53.72
CA PHE A 261 -5.29 -49.15 52.77
C PHE A 261 -3.85 -48.59 52.62
N ASN A 262 -2.86 -49.23 53.26
CA ASN A 262 -1.46 -48.79 53.30
C ASN A 262 -1.29 -47.32 53.73
N ILE A 263 -2.08 -46.88 54.72
CA ILE A 263 -2.09 -45.52 55.23
C ILE A 263 -0.89 -45.31 56.17
N ASP A 264 0.17 -44.72 55.63
CA ASP A 264 1.27 -44.15 56.42
C ASP A 264 0.93 -42.70 56.80
N GLU A 265 0.66 -42.50 58.09
CA GLU A 265 0.27 -41.23 58.70
C GLU A 265 1.38 -40.17 58.56
N PHE A 266 2.66 -40.58 58.62
CA PHE A 266 3.80 -39.70 58.41
C PHE A 266 3.96 -39.29 56.94
N GLN A 267 3.60 -40.16 55.99
CA GLN A 267 3.53 -39.77 54.57
C GLN A 267 2.40 -38.77 54.30
N ILE A 268 1.25 -38.90 54.97
CA ILE A 268 0.15 -37.93 54.84
C ILE A 268 0.57 -36.55 55.39
N GLU A 269 1.11 -36.49 56.61
CA GLU A 269 1.62 -35.23 57.19
C GLU A 269 2.73 -34.60 56.33
N SER A 270 3.66 -35.42 55.81
CA SER A 270 4.72 -34.95 54.92
C SER A 270 4.18 -34.41 53.59
N LEU A 271 3.15 -35.03 53.01
CA LEU A 271 2.51 -34.57 51.78
C LEU A 271 1.66 -33.31 51.99
N GLU A 272 1.06 -33.12 53.16
CA GLU A 272 0.38 -31.87 53.51
C GLU A 272 1.39 -30.72 53.68
N ALA A 273 2.49 -30.96 54.40
CA ALA A 273 3.58 -29.98 54.55
C ALA A 273 4.23 -29.60 53.21
N ASP A 274 4.43 -30.58 52.32
CA ASP A 274 4.95 -30.35 50.97
C ASP A 274 3.96 -29.56 50.09
N ASN A 275 2.67 -29.89 50.13
CA ASN A 275 1.63 -29.09 49.44
C ASN A 275 1.60 -27.65 49.94
N LYS A 276 1.65 -27.44 51.27
CA LYS A 276 1.67 -26.11 51.87
C LYS A 276 2.90 -25.31 51.41
N ARG A 277 4.10 -25.90 51.44
CA ARG A 277 5.33 -25.27 50.93
C ARG A 277 5.20 -24.90 49.44
N LEU A 278 4.63 -25.79 48.63
CA LEU A 278 4.43 -25.54 47.19
C LEU A 278 3.40 -24.43 46.94
N HIS A 279 2.32 -24.36 47.71
CA HIS A 279 1.37 -23.25 47.64
C HIS A 279 1.97 -21.91 48.07
N GLU A 280 2.81 -21.89 49.11
CA GLU A 280 3.55 -20.69 49.54
C GLU A 280 4.59 -20.24 48.48
N GLU A 281 5.27 -21.18 47.83
CA GLU A 281 6.19 -20.93 46.70
C GLU A 281 5.44 -20.36 45.49
N ILE A 282 4.31 -20.96 45.10
CA ILE A 282 3.44 -20.48 44.02
C ILE A 282 2.96 -19.07 44.32
N ALA A 283 2.43 -18.81 45.53
CA ALA A 283 1.96 -17.48 45.92
C ALA A 283 3.08 -16.42 45.90
N ARG A 284 4.32 -16.80 46.25
CA ARG A 284 5.48 -15.89 46.11
C ARG A 284 5.77 -15.58 44.64
N LEU A 285 5.83 -16.61 43.78
CA LEU A 285 6.12 -16.46 42.35
C LEU A 285 5.00 -15.73 41.59
N GLU A 286 3.74 -15.90 41.98
CA GLU A 286 2.61 -15.16 41.43
C GLU A 286 2.65 -13.69 41.85
N LYS A 287 2.98 -13.39 43.10
CA LYS A 287 3.20 -12.02 43.58
C LYS A 287 4.41 -11.35 42.92
N GLU A 288 5.49 -12.10 42.69
CA GLU A 288 6.67 -11.63 41.95
C GLU A 288 6.30 -11.30 40.50
N LYS A 289 5.59 -12.19 39.82
CA LYS A 289 5.01 -12.02 38.47
C LYS A 289 3.98 -10.88 38.37
N GLU A 290 3.25 -10.58 39.43
CA GLU A 290 2.33 -9.43 39.54
C GLU A 290 3.06 -8.12 39.92
N SER A 291 4.30 -8.20 40.40
CA SER A 291 5.22 -7.05 40.52
C SER A 291 6.09 -6.83 39.25
N GLU A 292 6.29 -7.86 38.43
CA GLU A 292 6.93 -7.81 37.11
C GLU A 292 6.21 -7.06 35.96
N PRO A 293 4.93 -6.57 36.04
CA PRO A 293 4.35 -5.76 34.97
C PRO A 293 5.25 -4.58 34.59
N ASP A 294 5.93 -3.97 35.56
CA ASP A 294 6.85 -2.88 35.32
C ASP A 294 8.05 -3.31 34.45
N ARG A 295 8.62 -4.51 34.62
CA ARG A 295 9.73 -4.95 33.75
C ARG A 295 9.30 -5.09 32.30
N ARG A 296 8.10 -5.65 32.03
CA ARG A 296 7.56 -5.78 30.66
C ARG A 296 7.02 -4.45 30.10
N VAL A 297 6.57 -3.52 30.93
CA VAL A 297 6.17 -2.16 30.52
C VAL A 297 7.40 -1.32 30.22
N THR A 298 8.38 -1.26 31.13
CA THR A 298 9.68 -0.61 30.95
C THR A 298 10.39 -1.11 29.69
N LEU A 299 10.41 -2.42 29.40
CA LEU A 299 10.99 -2.94 28.15
C LEU A 299 10.19 -2.54 26.88
N ARG A 300 8.86 -2.40 26.95
CA ARG A 300 8.06 -1.83 25.84
C ARG A 300 8.36 -0.34 25.64
N ASN A 301 8.44 0.43 26.73
CA ASN A 301 8.73 1.86 26.71
C ASN A 301 10.13 2.12 26.15
N LEU A 302 11.14 1.36 26.60
CA LEU A 302 12.50 1.39 26.07
C LEU A 302 12.53 1.04 24.58
N LYS A 303 11.85 -0.04 24.15
CA LYS A 303 11.71 -0.36 22.72
C LYS A 303 11.09 0.79 21.95
N SER A 304 10.03 1.42 22.46
CA SER A 304 9.36 2.53 21.81
C SER A 304 10.25 3.77 21.69
N SER A 305 11.07 4.08 22.70
CA SER A 305 12.07 5.15 22.63
C SER A 305 13.11 4.86 21.55
N LEU A 306 13.76 3.68 21.63
CA LEU A 306 14.79 3.27 20.67
C LEU A 306 14.25 3.25 19.23
N GLN A 307 12.99 2.84 19.03
CA GLN A 307 12.35 2.83 17.72
C GLN A 307 12.06 4.25 17.20
N ALA A 308 11.72 5.20 18.08
CA ALA A 308 11.60 6.61 17.72
C ALA A 308 12.99 7.26 17.45
N ASP A 309 14.02 6.88 18.21
CA ASP A 309 15.38 7.38 18.01
C ASP A 309 15.99 6.85 16.69
N VAL A 310 15.73 5.59 16.32
CA VAL A 310 16.05 5.06 14.98
C VAL A 310 15.39 5.88 13.87
N GLN A 311 14.12 6.29 14.03
CA GLN A 311 13.45 7.15 13.04
C GLN A 311 14.08 8.54 12.96
N LYS A 312 14.49 9.15 14.09
CA LYS A 312 15.26 10.41 14.10
C LYS A 312 16.59 10.27 13.35
N TYR A 313 17.34 9.20 13.61
CA TYR A 313 18.63 8.96 12.93
C TYR A 313 18.44 8.67 11.44
N GLN A 314 17.40 7.96 11.03
CA GLN A 314 17.07 7.77 9.61
C GLN A 314 16.73 9.08 8.91
N ALA A 315 15.92 9.95 9.53
CA ALA A 315 15.61 11.28 9.00
C ALA A 315 16.85 12.18 8.94
N TYR A 316 17.74 12.10 9.94
CA TYR A 316 19.01 12.84 9.96
C TYR A 316 19.99 12.36 8.87
N LEU A 317 20.10 11.04 8.65
CA LEU A 317 20.91 10.47 7.58
C LEU A 317 20.38 10.88 6.20
N ALA A 318 19.07 10.77 5.95
CA ALA A 318 18.48 11.22 4.69
C ALA A 318 18.68 12.74 4.44
N ASN A 319 18.67 13.55 5.50
CA ASN A 319 19.01 14.98 5.40
C ASN A 319 20.49 15.19 5.04
N LEU A 320 21.42 14.46 5.66
CA LEU A 320 22.85 14.50 5.31
C LEU A 320 23.10 14.01 3.87
N GLU A 321 22.47 12.93 3.43
CA GLU A 321 22.53 12.44 2.05
C GLU A 321 22.05 13.50 1.05
N SER A 322 20.93 14.19 1.34
CA SER A 322 20.46 15.30 0.52
C SER A 322 21.44 16.49 0.50
N HIS A 323 22.11 16.76 1.62
CA HIS A 323 23.12 17.83 1.71
C HIS A 323 24.42 17.45 0.99
N ILE A 324 24.79 16.18 0.94
CA ILE A 324 25.91 15.68 0.13
C ILE A 324 25.61 15.93 -1.35
N VAL A 325 24.43 15.52 -1.85
CA VAL A 325 24.02 15.78 -3.25
C VAL A 325 24.02 17.28 -3.59
N ILE A 326 23.61 18.15 -2.65
CA ILE A 326 23.66 19.61 -2.83
C ILE A 326 25.10 20.16 -2.85
N LEU A 327 26.03 19.54 -2.11
CA LEU A 327 27.45 19.90 -2.15
C LEU A 327 28.12 19.41 -3.43
N ASP A 328 27.82 18.18 -3.87
CA ASP A 328 28.34 17.60 -5.12
C ASP A 328 27.90 18.45 -6.32
N GLN A 329 26.62 18.84 -6.40
CA GLN A 329 26.10 19.75 -7.43
C GLN A 329 26.79 21.12 -7.44
N LYS A 330 27.14 21.66 -6.26
CA LYS A 330 27.90 22.92 -6.16
C LYS A 330 29.37 22.74 -6.55
N MET A 331 29.96 21.60 -6.23
CA MET A 331 31.34 21.28 -6.59
C MET A 331 31.48 21.07 -8.10
N GLU A 332 30.51 20.41 -8.73
CA GLU A 332 30.42 20.25 -10.19
C GLU A 332 30.30 21.62 -10.88
N GLY A 333 29.35 22.47 -10.45
CA GLY A 333 29.18 23.82 -11.01
C GLY A 333 30.40 24.74 -10.82
N VAL A 334 31.04 24.71 -9.65
CA VAL A 334 32.31 25.44 -9.43
C VAL A 334 33.45 24.86 -10.28
N ASN A 335 33.46 23.56 -10.57
CA ASN A 335 34.43 22.98 -11.50
C ASN A 335 34.17 23.42 -12.95
N GLU A 336 32.91 23.51 -13.40
CA GLU A 336 32.54 24.08 -14.69
C GLU A 336 32.94 25.57 -14.80
N GLU A 337 32.75 26.37 -13.75
CA GLU A 337 33.24 27.76 -13.67
C GLU A 337 34.77 27.84 -13.75
N VAL A 338 35.48 26.93 -13.07
CA VAL A 338 36.96 26.86 -13.08
C VAL A 338 37.51 26.43 -14.44
N GLU A 339 36.90 25.46 -15.13
CA GLU A 339 37.31 25.10 -16.49
C GLU A 339 37.01 26.23 -17.48
N THR A 340 35.88 26.92 -17.33
CA THR A 340 35.51 28.08 -18.16
C THR A 340 36.50 29.22 -17.98
N ALA A 341 36.80 29.62 -16.74
CA ALA A 341 37.82 30.63 -16.45
C ALA A 341 39.23 30.19 -16.89
N GLY A 342 39.54 28.89 -16.84
CA GLY A 342 40.77 28.32 -17.38
C GLY A 342 40.90 28.51 -18.90
N MET A 343 39.81 28.26 -19.64
CA MET A 343 39.75 28.51 -21.09
C MET A 343 39.86 30.01 -21.41
N GLU A 344 39.18 30.89 -20.67
CA GLU A 344 39.29 32.35 -20.84
C GLU A 344 40.72 32.84 -20.58
N VAL A 345 41.37 32.38 -19.52
CA VAL A 345 42.77 32.71 -19.20
C VAL A 345 43.72 32.24 -20.31
N GLU A 346 43.50 31.07 -20.90
CA GLU A 346 44.34 30.58 -22.00
C GLU A 346 44.08 31.34 -23.32
N ALA A 347 42.84 31.68 -23.62
CA ALA A 347 42.49 32.55 -24.75
C ALA A 347 43.13 33.96 -24.60
N MET A 348 43.08 34.53 -23.38
CA MET A 348 43.72 35.81 -23.08
C MET A 348 45.25 35.75 -23.16
N LYS A 349 45.90 34.62 -22.80
CA LYS A 349 47.33 34.41 -23.06
C LYS A 349 47.64 34.38 -24.55
N GLN A 350 46.85 33.66 -25.35
CA GLN A 350 47.03 33.57 -26.80
C GLN A 350 46.87 34.93 -27.47
N GLU A 351 45.85 35.70 -27.09
CA GLU A 351 45.65 37.07 -27.58
C GLU A 351 46.78 38.00 -27.13
N ASN A 352 47.23 37.93 -25.87
CA ASN A 352 48.36 38.74 -25.39
C ASN A 352 49.67 38.38 -26.11
N ALA A 353 49.92 37.10 -26.40
CA ALA A 353 51.05 36.66 -27.22
C ALA A 353 50.94 37.15 -28.67
N ARG A 354 49.73 37.19 -29.25
CA ARG A 354 49.46 37.77 -30.58
C ARG A 354 49.71 39.27 -30.60
N LEU A 355 49.30 40.00 -29.55
CA LEU A 355 49.52 41.44 -29.39
C LEU A 355 51.00 41.76 -29.18
N GLN A 356 51.72 40.99 -28.35
CA GLN A 356 53.17 41.12 -28.18
C GLN A 356 53.90 40.87 -29.51
N HIS A 357 53.55 39.81 -30.24
CA HIS A 357 54.12 39.55 -31.57
C HIS A 357 53.82 40.69 -32.57
N ILE A 358 52.68 41.37 -32.48
CA ILE A 358 52.40 42.56 -33.28
C ILE A 358 53.29 43.73 -32.85
N PHE A 359 53.43 43.99 -31.55
CA PHE A 359 54.28 45.04 -31.00
C PHE A 359 55.76 44.86 -31.36
N ASP A 360 56.30 43.65 -31.19
CA ASP A 360 57.69 43.30 -31.53
C ASP A 360 58.00 43.45 -33.03
N ASN A 361 56.96 43.41 -33.88
CA ASN A 361 57.07 43.60 -35.33
C ASN A 361 56.62 45.02 -35.80
N GLN A 362 56.27 45.95 -34.90
CA GLN A 362 55.97 47.33 -35.27
C GLN A 362 57.25 48.08 -35.65
N LYS A 363 57.30 48.58 -36.90
CA LYS A 363 58.48 49.25 -37.48
C LYS A 363 58.68 50.70 -37.03
N TYR A 364 57.76 51.23 -36.22
CA TYR A 364 57.71 52.63 -35.82
C TYR A 364 57.35 52.71 -34.34
N SER A 365 58.12 53.46 -33.55
CA SER A 365 57.79 53.74 -32.16
C SER A 365 56.57 54.66 -32.07
N VAL A 366 55.94 54.74 -30.90
CA VAL A 366 54.93 55.78 -30.60
C VAL A 366 55.52 57.17 -30.89
N ALA A 367 56.79 57.40 -30.55
CA ALA A 367 57.49 58.66 -30.85
C ALA A 367 57.71 58.90 -32.37
N ASP A 368 57.84 57.86 -33.19
CA ASP A 368 57.86 58.01 -34.65
C ASP A 368 56.47 58.36 -35.19
N ILE A 369 55.43 57.74 -34.64
CA ILE A 369 54.03 58.01 -35.01
C ILE A 369 53.64 59.45 -34.60
N GLU A 370 54.10 59.93 -33.44
CA GLU A 370 53.93 61.32 -33.01
C GLU A 370 54.68 62.29 -33.93
N ARG A 371 55.94 61.99 -34.29
CA ARG A 371 56.70 62.79 -35.25
C ARG A 371 56.01 62.85 -36.62
N ILE A 372 55.55 61.72 -37.16
CA ILE A 372 54.83 61.64 -38.44
C ILE A 372 53.50 62.40 -38.37
N ASN A 373 52.77 62.35 -37.24
CA ASN A 373 51.56 63.15 -37.07
C ASN A 373 51.85 64.65 -36.96
N HIS A 374 52.98 65.05 -36.38
CA HIS A 374 53.44 66.44 -36.33
C HIS A 374 53.81 66.95 -37.74
N GLU A 375 54.67 66.24 -38.46
CA GLU A 375 55.03 66.52 -39.86
C GLU A 375 53.79 66.61 -40.76
N ARG A 376 52.84 65.67 -40.63
CA ARG A 376 51.55 65.70 -41.34
C ARG A 376 50.73 66.93 -40.99
N ASN A 377 50.69 67.34 -39.72
CA ASN A 377 49.94 68.52 -39.30
C ASN A 377 50.57 69.82 -39.82
N GLU A 378 51.90 69.93 -39.87
CA GLU A 378 52.58 71.07 -40.49
C GLU A 378 52.31 71.12 -42.00
N LEU A 379 52.43 70.00 -42.71
CA LEU A 379 52.07 69.91 -44.13
C LEU A 379 50.60 70.28 -44.39
N GLN A 380 49.67 69.85 -43.53
CA GLN A 380 48.26 70.24 -43.64
C GLN A 380 48.05 71.75 -43.39
N GLN A 381 48.79 72.36 -42.46
CA GLN A 381 48.77 73.82 -42.28
C GLN A 381 49.35 74.55 -43.49
N THR A 382 50.43 74.03 -44.10
CA THR A 382 51.01 74.57 -45.34
C THR A 382 50.03 74.49 -46.50
N ILE A 383 49.34 73.35 -46.68
CA ILE A 383 48.27 73.20 -47.68
C ILE A 383 47.15 74.20 -47.42
N ASN A 384 46.64 74.28 -46.19
CA ASN A 384 45.56 75.22 -45.84
C ASN A 384 45.95 76.70 -46.03
N LYS A 385 47.23 77.04 -45.91
CA LYS A 385 47.76 78.38 -46.22
C LYS A 385 47.78 78.63 -47.73
N LEU A 386 48.36 77.70 -48.50
CA LEU A 386 48.44 77.80 -49.97
C LEU A 386 47.06 77.81 -50.63
N THR A 387 46.09 77.06 -50.11
CA THR A 387 44.69 77.10 -50.59
C THR A 387 44.08 78.50 -50.41
N LYS A 388 44.29 79.15 -49.26
CA LYS A 388 43.80 80.52 -49.03
C LYS A 388 44.50 81.57 -49.88
N GLU A 389 45.78 81.37 -50.18
CA GLU A 389 46.54 82.23 -51.08
C GLU A 389 46.03 82.07 -52.53
N LEU A 390 45.66 80.85 -52.94
CA LEU A 390 44.99 80.60 -54.23
C LEU A 390 43.57 81.20 -54.29
N GLU A 391 42.73 80.97 -53.28
CA GLU A 391 41.37 81.55 -53.18
C GLU A 391 41.40 83.09 -53.27
N ALA A 392 42.44 83.73 -52.69
CA ALA A 392 42.62 85.17 -52.75
C ALA A 392 42.97 85.66 -54.17
N GLU A 393 43.88 84.98 -54.88
CA GLU A 393 44.24 85.33 -56.27
C GLU A 393 43.10 85.03 -57.26
N GLU A 394 42.36 83.93 -57.09
CA GLU A 394 41.14 83.65 -57.88
C GLU A 394 40.10 84.75 -57.70
N HIS A 395 39.92 85.25 -56.46
CA HIS A 395 39.04 86.38 -56.19
C HIS A 395 39.55 87.70 -56.78
N GLN A 396 40.87 87.93 -56.86
CA GLN A 396 41.43 89.09 -57.58
C GLN A 396 41.17 88.99 -59.09
N LEU A 397 41.44 87.83 -59.70
CA LEU A 397 41.20 87.57 -61.12
C LEU A 397 39.73 87.83 -61.50
N TRP A 398 38.79 87.29 -60.72
CA TRP A 398 37.36 87.50 -60.92
C TRP A 398 36.95 88.99 -60.85
N ASN A 399 37.58 89.78 -59.96
CA ASN A 399 37.33 91.22 -59.88
C ASN A 399 37.87 92.00 -61.11
N GLU A 400 38.98 91.58 -61.71
CA GLU A 400 39.46 92.16 -62.98
C GLU A 400 38.62 91.72 -64.18
N GLU A 401 38.17 90.46 -64.25
CA GLU A 401 37.21 90.02 -65.28
C GLU A 401 35.90 90.81 -65.21
N LEU A 402 35.39 91.08 -64.01
CA LEU A 402 34.19 91.89 -63.80
C LEU A 402 34.38 93.36 -64.22
N LYS A 403 35.58 93.93 -64.03
CA LYS A 403 35.93 95.27 -64.55
C LYS A 403 36.00 95.27 -66.08
N TYR A 404 36.63 94.26 -66.68
CA TYR A 404 36.74 94.09 -68.13
C TYR A 404 35.36 93.98 -68.78
N ALA A 405 34.46 93.15 -68.24
CA ALA A 405 33.09 92.96 -68.72
C ALA A 405 32.29 94.28 -68.72
N ARG A 406 32.31 95.03 -67.61
CA ARG A 406 31.64 96.34 -67.50
C ARG A 406 32.15 97.37 -68.50
N ASN A 407 33.47 97.42 -68.71
CA ASN A 407 34.08 98.34 -69.68
C ASN A 407 33.72 97.98 -71.13
N LYS A 408 33.62 96.67 -71.45
CA LYS A 408 33.16 96.20 -72.76
C LYS A 408 31.70 96.59 -73.03
N GLU A 409 30.80 96.34 -72.08
CA GLU A 409 29.37 96.68 -72.20
C GLU A 409 29.16 98.19 -72.43
N ALA A 410 29.89 99.05 -71.70
CA ALA A 410 29.83 100.50 -71.88
C ALA A 410 30.24 100.96 -73.29
N ILE A 411 31.22 100.28 -73.92
CA ILE A 411 31.65 100.57 -75.30
C ILE A 411 30.59 100.09 -76.32
N GLU A 412 30.01 98.91 -76.11
CA GLU A 412 28.96 98.36 -76.98
C GLU A 412 27.69 99.23 -77.00
N ILE A 413 27.32 99.84 -75.85
CA ILE A 413 26.23 100.82 -75.76
C ILE A 413 26.52 102.07 -76.61
N GLN A 414 27.72 102.65 -76.47
CA GLN A 414 28.14 103.82 -77.27
C GLN A 414 28.20 103.51 -78.78
N LEU A 415 28.64 102.31 -79.13
CA LEU A 415 28.69 101.83 -80.52
C LEU A 415 27.29 101.73 -81.13
N ALA A 416 26.33 101.15 -80.39
CA ALA A 416 24.95 101.01 -80.83
C ALA A 416 24.25 102.37 -81.03
N GLU A 417 24.55 103.36 -80.17
CA GLU A 417 24.05 104.74 -80.33
C GLU A 417 24.65 105.43 -81.58
N TYR A 418 25.95 105.28 -81.82
CA TYR A 418 26.60 105.76 -83.04
C TYR A 418 25.98 105.16 -84.30
N HIS A 419 25.82 103.84 -84.38
CA HIS A 419 25.20 103.20 -85.55
C HIS A 419 23.74 103.63 -85.75
N LYS A 420 22.99 103.84 -84.67
CA LYS A 420 21.60 104.34 -84.71
C LYS A 420 21.53 105.75 -85.32
N LEU A 421 22.46 106.64 -84.96
CA LEU A 421 22.60 107.97 -85.56
C LEU A 421 23.00 107.89 -87.04
N ALA A 422 24.02 107.10 -87.38
CA ALA A 422 24.51 106.97 -88.75
C ALA A 422 23.46 106.35 -89.71
N ARG A 423 22.65 105.38 -89.25
CA ARG A 423 21.49 104.87 -89.99
C ARG A 423 20.41 105.95 -90.17
N LYS A 424 20.10 106.76 -89.15
CA LYS A 424 19.13 107.88 -89.25
C LYS A 424 19.56 108.93 -90.28
N LEU A 425 20.87 109.15 -90.45
CA LEU A 425 21.45 110.09 -91.42
C LEU A 425 21.59 109.52 -92.85
N LYS A 426 21.15 108.26 -93.10
CA LYS A 426 21.37 107.52 -94.36
C LYS A 426 22.86 107.39 -94.75
N LEU A 427 23.73 107.17 -93.77
CA LEU A 427 25.17 106.93 -93.96
C LEU A 427 25.56 105.44 -93.90
N ILE A 428 24.75 104.61 -93.26
CA ILE A 428 24.91 103.14 -93.19
C ILE A 428 23.60 102.51 -93.70
N PRO A 429 23.62 101.50 -94.58
CA PRO A 429 24.79 100.83 -95.17
C PRO A 429 25.56 101.68 -96.20
N VAL A 430 26.66 101.14 -96.72
CA VAL A 430 27.51 101.79 -97.76
C VAL A 430 26.72 102.18 -99.02
N SER A 431 25.60 101.52 -99.31
CA SER A 431 24.68 101.84 -100.41
C SER A 431 23.62 102.90 -100.08
N ALA A 432 23.65 103.50 -98.89
CA ALA A 432 22.67 104.51 -98.49
C ALA A 432 22.90 105.87 -99.16
N GLU A 433 21.82 106.59 -99.40
CA GLU A 433 21.74 107.80 -100.24
C GLU A 433 22.78 108.89 -99.94
N ASN A 434 23.17 109.05 -98.66
CA ASN A 434 24.12 110.09 -98.24
C ASN A 434 25.56 109.55 -98.02
N SER A 435 25.81 108.24 -98.16
CA SER A 435 27.13 107.64 -97.87
C SER A 435 28.22 108.06 -98.87
N LYS A 436 27.82 108.45 -100.09
CA LYS A 436 28.68 108.62 -101.27
C LYS A 436 29.62 107.43 -101.55
N GLY A 437 29.23 106.22 -101.12
CA GLY A 437 30.02 104.99 -101.27
C GLY A 437 31.08 104.74 -100.19
N HIS A 438 31.13 105.55 -99.13
CA HIS A 438 32.02 105.33 -97.99
C HIS A 438 31.37 104.47 -96.90
N ASP A 439 32.17 103.64 -96.23
CA ASP A 439 31.74 102.81 -95.11
C ASP A 439 31.91 103.55 -93.78
N PHE A 440 30.79 103.82 -93.11
CA PHE A 440 30.74 104.50 -91.82
C PHE A 440 30.53 103.55 -90.63
N GLU A 441 30.53 102.23 -90.81
CA GLU A 441 30.29 101.27 -89.75
C GLU A 441 31.55 101.00 -88.90
N ILE A 442 31.46 101.19 -87.59
CA ILE A 442 32.53 100.84 -86.63
C ILE A 442 32.29 99.41 -86.12
N GLN A 443 33.30 98.55 -86.15
CA GLN A 443 33.26 97.22 -85.53
C GLN A 443 34.22 97.16 -84.34
N PHE A 444 33.71 97.06 -83.12
CA PHE A 444 34.57 97.01 -81.94
C PHE A 444 35.20 95.63 -81.78
N ASN A 445 36.54 95.57 -81.77
CA ASN A 445 37.31 94.38 -81.44
C ASN A 445 38.33 94.74 -80.33
N PRO A 446 38.22 94.19 -79.11
CA PRO A 446 39.15 94.45 -78.01
C PRO A 446 40.60 94.03 -78.30
N GLU A 447 40.81 92.96 -79.07
CA GLU A 447 42.14 92.36 -79.31
C GLU A 447 42.94 93.11 -80.39
N ALA A 448 42.29 93.94 -81.20
CA ALA A 448 42.92 94.67 -82.30
C ALA A 448 43.87 95.81 -81.86
N GLY A 449 43.92 96.12 -80.56
CA GLY A 449 44.79 97.13 -79.96
C GLY A 449 44.53 98.57 -80.44
N PRO A 450 45.41 99.53 -80.07
CA PRO A 450 45.21 100.96 -80.36
C PRO A 450 45.07 101.32 -81.85
N ASN A 451 45.58 100.47 -82.74
CA ASN A 451 45.56 100.70 -84.19
C ASN A 451 44.14 100.71 -84.79
N CYS A 452 43.15 100.05 -84.17
CA CYS A 452 41.78 100.08 -84.68
C CYS A 452 41.17 101.50 -84.60
N LEU A 453 41.48 102.26 -83.54
CA LEU A 453 40.99 103.62 -83.33
C LEU A 453 41.56 104.60 -84.38
N VAL A 454 42.82 104.41 -84.78
CA VAL A 454 43.45 105.17 -85.87
C VAL A 454 42.75 104.88 -87.20
N LYS A 455 42.45 103.61 -87.47
CA LYS A 455 41.76 103.17 -88.70
C LYS A 455 40.37 103.81 -88.81
N TYR A 456 39.56 103.75 -87.75
CA TYR A 456 38.23 104.40 -87.73
C TYR A 456 38.29 105.92 -87.84
N ARG A 457 39.28 106.57 -87.23
CA ARG A 457 39.47 108.03 -87.37
C ARG A 457 39.70 108.44 -88.83
N THR A 458 40.47 107.67 -89.60
CA THR A 458 40.70 107.96 -91.03
C THR A 458 39.48 107.58 -91.88
N GLN A 459 38.93 106.38 -91.67
CA GLN A 459 37.81 105.84 -92.45
C GLN A 459 36.54 106.69 -92.34
N ILE A 460 36.20 107.18 -91.14
CA ILE A 460 34.94 107.88 -90.88
C ILE A 460 35.10 109.41 -90.93
N LYS A 461 36.11 109.97 -90.24
CA LYS A 461 36.13 111.43 -90.03
C LYS A 461 36.47 112.22 -91.30
N ALA A 462 37.34 111.70 -92.16
CA ALA A 462 37.71 112.41 -93.39
C ALA A 462 36.55 112.48 -94.41
N PRO A 463 35.90 111.35 -94.81
CA PRO A 463 34.75 111.43 -95.73
C PRO A 463 33.56 112.17 -95.15
N LEU A 464 33.30 112.08 -93.84
CA LEU A 464 32.19 112.81 -93.21
C LEU A 464 32.40 114.34 -93.28
N MET A 465 33.63 114.82 -93.06
CA MET A 465 33.97 116.24 -93.24
C MET A 465 33.86 116.69 -94.70
N GLU A 466 34.21 115.85 -95.66
CA GLU A 466 34.09 116.15 -97.09
C GLU A 466 32.63 116.19 -97.55
N ILE A 467 31.77 115.30 -97.03
CA ILE A 467 30.31 115.36 -97.23
C ILE A 467 29.74 116.67 -96.65
N ILE A 468 30.14 117.05 -95.43
CA ILE A 468 29.72 118.31 -94.79
C ILE A 468 30.13 119.52 -95.65
N ASN A 469 31.42 119.64 -95.99
CA ASN A 469 31.94 120.75 -96.79
C ASN A 469 31.25 120.88 -98.15
N GLN A 470 31.04 119.76 -98.85
CA GLN A 470 30.32 119.76 -100.14
C GLN A 470 28.87 120.21 -99.97
N THR A 471 28.19 119.76 -98.91
CA THR A 471 26.80 120.15 -98.63
C THR A 471 26.68 121.64 -98.30
N GLU A 472 27.61 122.20 -97.53
CA GLU A 472 27.69 123.66 -97.33
C GLU A 472 27.91 124.42 -98.63
N GLU A 473 28.82 123.95 -99.50
CA GLU A 473 29.14 124.64 -100.74
C GLU A 473 27.99 124.59 -101.75
N ASP A 474 27.23 123.50 -101.80
CA ASP A 474 26.03 123.40 -102.64
C ASP A 474 24.86 124.24 -102.08
N ILE A 475 24.75 124.40 -100.75
CA ILE A 475 23.86 125.38 -100.11
C ILE A 475 24.24 126.82 -100.48
N ARG A 476 25.54 127.17 -100.52
CA ARG A 476 26.03 128.50 -100.94
C ARG A 476 25.65 128.79 -102.39
N LYS A 477 25.90 127.84 -103.31
CA LYS A 477 25.51 127.97 -104.73
C LYS A 477 24.01 128.17 -104.92
N ALA A 478 23.18 127.38 -104.23
CA ALA A 478 21.72 127.53 -104.27
C ALA A 478 21.26 128.91 -103.76
N THR A 479 21.91 129.42 -102.70
CA THR A 479 21.66 130.76 -102.15
C THR A 479 22.05 131.87 -103.13
N GLN A 480 23.19 131.74 -103.81
CA GLN A 480 23.66 132.74 -104.77
C GLN A 480 22.84 132.73 -106.08
N TRP A 481 22.37 131.56 -106.53
CA TRP A 481 21.43 131.45 -107.64
C TRP A 481 20.09 132.12 -107.30
N LYS A 482 19.59 131.92 -106.08
CA LYS A 482 18.38 132.61 -105.57
C LYS A 482 18.53 134.13 -105.65
N MET A 483 19.65 134.70 -105.19
CA MET A 483 19.90 136.14 -105.30
C MET A 483 19.87 136.64 -106.74
N SER A 484 20.48 135.92 -107.69
CA SER A 484 20.47 136.30 -109.11
C SER A 484 19.06 136.28 -109.75
N LEU A 485 18.18 135.40 -109.26
CA LEU A 485 16.76 135.38 -109.65
C LEU A 485 15.96 136.54 -109.02
N GLU A 486 16.34 136.97 -107.82
CA GLU A 486 15.72 138.14 -107.16
C GLU A 486 16.16 139.46 -107.82
N ASP A 487 17.45 139.63 -108.16
CA ASP A 487 17.96 140.80 -108.91
C ASP A 487 17.32 140.94 -110.30
N THR A 488 17.11 139.83 -111.01
CA THR A 488 16.50 139.85 -112.35
C THR A 488 14.99 140.09 -112.31
N LEU A 489 14.31 139.67 -111.25
CA LEU A 489 12.91 140.04 -110.99
C LEU A 489 12.77 141.56 -110.79
N GLU A 490 13.69 142.18 -110.04
CA GLU A 490 13.67 143.61 -109.75
C GLU A 490 13.93 144.48 -110.99
N GLN A 491 14.87 144.09 -111.86
CA GLN A 491 15.09 144.78 -113.14
C GLN A 491 13.84 144.77 -114.04
N VAL A 492 13.11 143.66 -114.09
CA VAL A 492 11.85 143.56 -114.86
C VAL A 492 10.77 144.46 -114.26
N ASN A 493 10.66 144.56 -112.93
CA ASN A 493 9.75 145.50 -112.27
C ASN A 493 10.04 146.96 -112.67
N VAL A 494 11.31 147.38 -112.68
CA VAL A 494 11.71 148.75 -113.06
C VAL A 494 11.29 149.07 -114.50
N MET A 495 11.54 148.16 -115.45
CA MET A 495 11.13 148.34 -116.85
C MET A 495 9.61 148.45 -117.03
N VAL A 496 8.84 147.72 -116.23
CA VAL A 496 7.36 147.82 -116.22
C VAL A 496 6.91 149.19 -115.71
N VAL A 497 7.55 149.76 -114.69
CA VAL A 497 7.24 151.10 -114.17
C VAL A 497 7.53 152.19 -115.20
N GLU A 498 8.68 152.16 -115.88
CA GLU A 498 9.02 153.15 -116.91
C GLU A 498 7.99 153.18 -118.05
N LYS A 499 7.64 152.01 -118.61
CA LYS A 499 6.64 151.93 -119.69
C LYS A 499 5.26 152.40 -119.25
N LYS A 500 4.88 152.16 -117.99
CA LYS A 500 3.63 152.66 -117.40
C LYS A 500 3.60 154.19 -117.32
N ASN A 501 4.74 154.82 -117.03
CA ASN A 501 4.89 156.28 -117.04
C ASN A 501 4.86 156.86 -118.46
N SER A 502 5.51 156.24 -119.45
CA SER A 502 5.42 156.68 -120.86
C SER A 502 3.98 156.70 -121.38
N VAL A 503 3.18 155.68 -121.05
CA VAL A 503 1.75 155.60 -121.42
C VAL A 503 0.91 156.67 -120.70
N LYS A 504 1.30 157.10 -119.50
CA LYS A 504 0.61 158.20 -118.78
C LYS A 504 0.86 159.55 -119.44
N MET A 505 2.12 159.87 -119.77
CA MET A 505 2.48 161.13 -120.45
C MET A 505 1.77 161.29 -121.80
N LEU A 506 1.75 160.23 -122.62
CA LEU A 506 1.08 160.24 -123.93
C LEU A 506 -0.44 160.40 -123.84
N LYS A 507 -1.08 160.12 -122.69
CA LYS A 507 -2.49 160.46 -122.45
C LYS A 507 -2.68 161.94 -122.12
N GLU A 508 -1.87 162.47 -121.21
CA GLU A 508 -1.95 163.89 -120.79
C GLU A 508 -1.65 164.87 -121.94
N GLU A 509 -0.88 164.45 -122.93
CA GLU A 509 -0.59 165.22 -124.15
C GLU A 509 -1.73 165.13 -125.19
N ALA A 510 -2.46 164.01 -125.25
CA ALA A 510 -3.68 163.89 -126.05
C ALA A 510 -4.84 164.70 -125.48
N GLU A 511 -5.03 164.67 -124.15
CA GLU A 511 -6.14 165.33 -123.45
C GLU A 511 -6.10 166.87 -123.63
N LYS A 512 -4.90 167.47 -123.62
CA LYS A 512 -4.72 168.92 -123.86
C LYS A 512 -4.82 169.36 -125.32
N LEU A 513 -4.64 168.44 -126.28
CA LEU A 513 -4.93 168.73 -127.69
C LEU A 513 -6.45 168.83 -127.94
N ASP A 514 -7.26 168.14 -127.13
CA ASP A 514 -8.73 168.22 -127.16
C ASP A 514 -9.23 169.56 -126.55
N ASP A 515 -8.66 169.99 -125.41
CA ASP A 515 -8.91 171.34 -124.84
C ASP A 515 -8.61 172.46 -125.86
N LEU A 516 -7.50 172.32 -126.60
CA LEU A 516 -7.09 173.23 -127.68
C LEU A 516 -8.08 173.26 -128.86
N TYR A 517 -8.91 172.23 -129.01
CA TYR A 517 -9.96 172.16 -130.03
C TYR A 517 -11.26 172.84 -129.56
N HIS A 518 -11.62 172.70 -128.28
CA HIS A 518 -12.92 173.16 -127.76
C HIS A 518 -13.02 174.66 -127.46
N GLN A 519 -11.92 175.36 -127.10
CA GLN A 519 -11.99 176.81 -126.84
C GLN A 519 -11.91 177.70 -128.10
N LYS A 520 -11.71 177.11 -129.29
CA LYS A 520 -11.57 177.84 -130.56
C LYS A 520 -12.91 178.15 -131.27
N LEU A 521 -14.01 178.06 -130.53
CA LEU A 521 -15.38 177.93 -131.06
C LEU A 521 -16.40 178.88 -130.39
N LYS A 522 -15.95 180.03 -129.88
CA LYS A 522 -16.81 181.09 -129.35
C LYS A 522 -16.20 182.48 -129.48
#